data_AF-A0A2D4RX24-F1
#
_entry.id   AF-A0A2D4RX24-F1
#
_cell.length_a   1.000
_cell.length_b   1.000
_cell.length_c   1.000
_cell.angle_alpha   90.00
_cell.angle_beta   90.00
_cell.angle_gamma   90.00
#
_symmetry.space_group_name_H-M   'P 1'
#
loop_
_entity.id
_entity.type
_entity.pdbx_description
1 polymer ?
#
loop_
_entity_poly.entity_id
_entity_poly.type
_entity_poly.pdbx_seq_one_letter_code
_entity_poly.pdbx_strand_id
1 'polypeptide(L)'
;MTLSQKLLLQQTQTLKSGQFYNFVIEHKNHRINEPDQFLENSRISFFAFLDNENNLHHFNRLAAKQIAKTKLNEILQIPSIKQIQIFEVTSASEKEMNSTKVDELDPIDQEQFRLLKKLSRAFTAVERSASKGKEVELEKYLTENMSDYIDSQELPV
;
A
#
# COMPACT_ATOMS: atom_id res chain seq x y z
N MET A 1 18.41 4.07 -2.88
CA MET A 1 17.28 4.99 -2.58
C MET A 1 16.00 4.26 -2.96
N THR A 2 14.99 4.20 -2.10
CA THR A 2 13.76 3.42 -2.36
C THR A 2 12.85 4.15 -3.36
N LEU A 3 11.95 3.43 -4.04
CA LEU A 3 10.96 4.06 -4.93
C LEU A 3 10.16 5.17 -4.23
N SER A 4 9.75 4.95 -2.97
CA SER A 4 9.05 5.98 -2.18
C SER A 4 9.86 7.26 -2.03
N GLN A 5 11.18 7.16 -1.85
CA GLN A 5 12.07 8.32 -1.77
C GLN A 5 12.26 8.99 -3.13
N LYS A 6 12.47 8.19 -4.19
CA LYS A 6 12.63 8.69 -5.57
C LYS A 6 11.40 9.48 -6.02
N LEU A 7 10.20 9.05 -5.62
CA LEU A 7 8.93 9.70 -5.96
C LEU A 7 8.46 10.73 -4.93
N LEU A 8 9.27 11.07 -3.93
CA LEU A 8 8.91 12.01 -2.87
C LEU A 8 7.55 11.67 -2.22
N LEU A 9 7.29 10.39 -1.96
CA LEU A 9 6.06 9.97 -1.29
C LEU A 9 6.11 10.38 0.18
N GLN A 10 4.99 10.87 0.71
CA GLN A 10 4.92 11.34 2.09
C GLN A 10 4.43 10.23 3.00
N GLN A 11 5.23 9.82 3.98
CA GLN A 11 4.76 8.87 4.99
C GLN A 11 3.61 9.47 5.80
N THR A 12 2.54 8.69 6.01
CA THR A 12 1.35 9.12 6.74
C THR A 12 0.78 7.96 7.57
N GLN A 13 0.11 8.31 8.67
CA GLN A 13 -0.72 7.38 9.46
C GLN A 13 -2.21 7.61 9.20
N THR A 14 -2.54 8.64 8.42
CA THR A 14 -3.91 9.04 8.16
C THR A 14 -4.22 8.88 6.68
N LEU A 15 -5.31 8.16 6.42
CA LEU A 15 -5.79 7.80 5.10
C LEU A 15 -7.00 8.65 4.72
N LYS A 16 -6.90 9.34 3.60
CA LYS A 16 -7.93 10.19 3.02
C LYS A 16 -8.48 9.51 1.78
N SER A 17 -9.78 9.28 1.78
CA SER A 17 -10.51 8.83 0.60
C SER A 17 -10.30 9.80 -0.58
N GLY A 18 -10.22 9.26 -1.80
CA GLY A 18 -9.87 10.01 -3.01
C GLY A 18 -8.37 10.18 -3.26
N GLN A 19 -7.50 9.52 -2.49
CA GLN A 19 -6.05 9.56 -2.66
C GLN A 19 -5.44 8.20 -3.00
N PHE A 20 -4.22 8.26 -3.54
CA PHE A 20 -3.40 7.08 -3.80
C PHE A 20 -2.35 6.90 -2.71
N TYR A 21 -2.09 5.64 -2.37
CA TYR A 21 -1.16 5.24 -1.32
C TYR A 21 -0.25 4.12 -1.80
N ASN A 22 0.98 4.12 -1.33
CA ASN A 22 1.85 2.94 -1.31
C ASN A 22 1.74 2.29 0.06
N PHE A 23 1.33 1.03 0.10
CA PHE A 23 1.35 0.21 1.29
C PHE A 23 2.61 -0.64 1.25
N VAL A 24 3.44 -0.52 2.28
CA VAL A 24 4.60 -1.35 2.53
C VAL A 24 4.34 -2.15 3.79
N ILE A 25 4.30 -3.46 3.65
CA ILE A 25 3.98 -4.39 4.74
C ILE A 25 5.14 -5.34 4.90
N GLU A 26 5.68 -5.41 6.11
CA GLU A 26 6.67 -6.39 6.50
C GLU A 26 6.00 -7.46 7.34
N HIS A 27 6.20 -8.72 6.96
CA HIS A 27 5.64 -9.86 7.68
C HIS A 27 6.70 -10.94 7.90
N LYS A 28 6.60 -11.60 9.07
CA LYS A 28 7.50 -12.70 9.42
C LYS A 28 7.18 -13.91 8.55
N ASN A 29 8.21 -14.50 7.95
CA ASN A 29 8.08 -15.78 7.27
C ASN A 29 8.14 -16.90 8.32
N HIS A 30 7.32 -17.92 8.12
CA HIS A 30 7.31 -19.12 8.96
C HIS A 30 7.54 -20.34 8.06
N ARG A 31 8.38 -21.28 8.51
CA ARG A 31 8.52 -22.59 7.87
C ARG A 31 8.48 -23.69 8.91
N ILE A 32 7.73 -24.74 8.61
CA ILE A 32 7.50 -25.88 9.52
C ILE A 32 8.81 -26.59 9.95
N ASN A 33 9.86 -26.50 9.13
CA ASN A 33 11.10 -27.29 9.30
C ASN A 33 12.39 -26.47 9.47
N GLU A 34 12.31 -25.13 9.54
CA GLU A 34 13.48 -24.26 9.72
C GLU A 34 13.23 -23.33 10.91
N PRO A 35 14.20 -23.15 11.84
CA PRO A 35 14.01 -22.21 12.93
C PRO A 35 13.79 -20.79 12.40
N ASP A 36 12.71 -20.13 12.86
CA ASP A 36 12.29 -18.79 12.40
C ASP A 36 13.41 -17.73 12.42
N GLN A 37 14.39 -17.86 13.32
CA GLN A 37 15.51 -16.92 13.44
C GLN A 37 16.39 -16.83 12.18
N PHE A 38 16.30 -17.80 11.27
CA PHE A 38 17.04 -17.82 10.01
C PHE A 38 16.21 -17.33 8.82
N LEU A 39 14.91 -17.09 9.00
CA LEU A 39 14.03 -16.63 7.95
C LEU A 39 14.01 -15.10 7.91
N GLU A 40 14.51 -14.54 6.81
CA GLU A 40 14.36 -13.11 6.54
C GLU A 40 12.87 -12.76 6.46
N ASN A 41 12.48 -11.60 6.98
CA ASN A 41 11.10 -11.12 6.85
C ASN A 41 10.78 -10.84 5.37
N SER A 42 9.55 -11.13 4.97
CA SER A 42 9.07 -10.79 3.64
C SER A 42 8.50 -9.37 3.62
N ARG A 43 8.70 -8.69 2.50
CA ARG A 43 8.18 -7.34 2.26
C ARG A 43 7.22 -7.36 1.08
N ILE A 44 6.01 -6.88 1.31
CA ILE A 44 5.00 -6.64 0.29
C ILE A 44 4.92 -5.12 0.06
N SER A 45 4.96 -4.67 -1.19
CA SER A 45 4.77 -3.27 -1.56
C SER A 45 3.77 -3.17 -2.70
N PHE A 46 2.72 -2.38 -2.54
CA PHE A 46 1.73 -2.16 -3.59
C PHE A 46 1.09 -0.78 -3.53
N PHE A 47 0.69 -0.27 -4.69
CA PHE A 47 -0.05 0.98 -4.82
C PHE A 47 -1.55 0.72 -4.91
N ALA A 48 -2.33 1.53 -4.19
CA ALA A 48 -3.79 1.47 -4.20
C ALA A 48 -4.44 2.85 -4.13
N PHE A 49 -5.62 2.97 -4.73
CA PHE A 49 -6.53 4.11 -4.57
C PHE A 49 -7.56 3.79 -3.49
N LEU A 50 -7.77 4.71 -2.54
CA LEU A 50 -8.75 4.54 -1.47
C LEU A 50 -10.07 5.23 -1.83
N ASP A 51 -11.16 4.47 -1.87
CA ASP A 51 -12.51 5.03 -2.04
C ASP A 51 -13.17 5.41 -0.70
N ASN A 52 -14.38 5.98 -0.77
CA ASN A 52 -15.16 6.42 0.39
C ASN A 52 -15.74 5.25 1.23
N GLU A 53 -15.81 4.05 0.65
CA GLU A 53 -16.28 2.81 1.26
C GLU A 53 -15.15 2.03 1.96
N ASN A 54 -13.94 2.61 2.07
CA ASN A 54 -12.72 1.98 2.57
C ASN A 54 -12.24 0.78 1.73
N ASN A 55 -12.45 0.82 0.42
CA ASN A 55 -11.86 -0.16 -0.47
C ASN A 55 -10.60 0.41 -1.13
N LEU A 56 -9.63 -0.48 -1.24
CA LEU A 56 -8.37 -0.31 -1.94
C LEU A 56 -8.53 -0.87 -3.35
N HIS A 57 -8.44 0.02 -4.32
CA HIS A 57 -8.45 -0.30 -5.74
C HIS A 57 -7.02 -0.38 -6.24
N HIS A 58 -6.62 -1.52 -6.80
CA HIS A 58 -5.24 -1.76 -7.21
C HIS A 58 -5.15 -2.69 -8.42
N PHE A 59 -3.95 -2.82 -8.97
CA PHE A 59 -3.64 -3.81 -10.00
C PHE A 59 -2.60 -4.79 -9.46
N ASN A 60 -2.94 -6.08 -9.43
CA ASN A 60 -2.01 -7.14 -9.00
C ASN A 60 -0.77 -7.28 -9.90
N ARG A 61 -0.91 -6.93 -11.19
CA ARG A 61 0.14 -7.08 -12.21
C ARG A 61 -0.10 -6.12 -13.37
N LEU A 62 0.97 -5.76 -14.09
CA LEU A 62 0.88 -4.83 -15.21
C LEU A 62 -0.08 -5.29 -16.31
N ALA A 63 -0.10 -6.60 -16.59
CA ALA A 63 -0.96 -7.20 -17.61
C ALA A 63 -2.44 -7.32 -17.20
N ALA A 64 -2.80 -7.03 -15.94
CA ALA A 64 -4.18 -7.17 -15.47
C ALA A 64 -5.13 -6.24 -16.25
N LYS A 65 -6.24 -6.75 -16.78
CA LYS A 65 -7.20 -5.91 -17.52
C LYS A 65 -8.23 -5.22 -16.62
N GLN A 66 -8.43 -5.76 -15.42
CA GLN A 66 -9.43 -5.27 -14.46
C GLN A 66 -8.73 -4.80 -13.19
N ILE A 67 -9.34 -3.82 -12.54
CA ILE A 67 -8.93 -3.29 -11.23
C ILE A 67 -9.43 -4.27 -10.17
N ALA A 68 -8.53 -4.69 -9.28
CA ALA A 68 -8.90 -5.47 -8.10
C ALA A 68 -9.39 -4.52 -7.01
N LYS A 69 -10.34 -5.00 -6.21
CA LYS A 69 -10.93 -4.29 -5.07
C LYS A 69 -10.73 -5.14 -3.82
N THR A 70 -10.09 -4.58 -2.81
CA THR A 70 -9.79 -5.23 -1.52
C THR A 70 -10.23 -4.30 -0.40
N LYS A 71 -10.89 -4.79 0.64
CA LYS A 71 -11.25 -3.92 1.77
C LYS A 71 -10.01 -3.52 2.56
N LEU A 72 -9.96 -2.30 3.09
CA LEU A 72 -8.82 -1.80 3.84
C LEU A 72 -8.48 -2.70 5.06
N ASN A 73 -9.48 -3.24 5.74
CA ASN A 73 -9.27 -4.14 6.88
C ASN A 73 -8.72 -5.52 6.48
N GLU A 74 -8.83 -5.94 5.21
CA GLU A 74 -8.23 -7.20 4.75
C GLU A 74 -6.70 -7.15 4.75
N ILE A 75 -6.09 -5.95 4.82
CA ILE A 75 -4.65 -5.81 5.08
C ILE A 75 -4.25 -6.55 6.36
N LEU A 76 -5.11 -6.56 7.39
CA LEU A 76 -4.86 -7.23 8.67
C LEU A 76 -4.93 -8.76 8.58
N GLN A 77 -5.45 -9.30 7.48
CA GLN A 77 -5.50 -10.75 7.27
C GLN A 77 -4.15 -11.30 6.82
N ILE A 78 -3.17 -10.44 6.50
CA ILE A 78 -1.81 -10.89 6.23
C ILE A 78 -1.25 -11.44 7.56
N PRO A 79 -0.82 -12.71 7.60
CA PRO A 79 -0.35 -13.32 8.84
C PRO A 79 0.98 -12.70 9.28
N SER A 80 1.15 -12.55 10.59
CA SER A 80 2.42 -12.16 11.22
C SER A 80 3.02 -10.86 10.70
N ILE A 81 2.17 -9.85 10.49
CA ILE A 81 2.60 -8.49 10.20
C ILE A 81 3.47 -7.98 11.36
N LYS A 82 4.68 -7.52 11.04
CA LYS A 82 5.56 -6.81 11.99
C LYS A 82 5.42 -5.30 11.86
N GLN A 83 5.25 -4.82 10.63
CA GLN A 83 5.21 -3.39 10.36
C GLN A 83 4.34 -3.08 9.15
N ILE A 84 3.56 -1.98 9.26
CA ILE A 84 2.86 -1.36 8.14
C ILE A 84 3.38 0.06 8.01
N GLN A 85 3.86 0.42 6.82
CA GLN A 85 4.22 1.78 6.45
C GLN A 85 3.37 2.21 5.27
N ILE A 86 2.78 3.40 5.37
CA ILE A 86 1.92 3.95 4.32
C ILE A 86 2.54 5.25 3.84
N PHE A 87 2.60 5.41 2.52
CA PHE A 87 3.06 6.63 1.87
C PHE A 87 1.99 7.19 0.94
N GLU A 88 1.58 8.43 1.15
CA GLU A 88 0.65 9.16 0.29
C GLU A 88 1.35 9.65 -0.98
N VAL A 89 0.66 9.50 -2.12
CA VAL A 89 1.06 10.11 -3.39
C VAL A 89 0.48 11.52 -3.43
N THR A 90 1.30 12.50 -3.07
CA THR A 90 0.90 13.91 -3.04
C THR A 90 0.96 14.54 -4.44
N SER A 91 0.46 15.76 -4.58
CA SER A 91 0.63 16.53 -5.83
C SER A 91 2.10 16.75 -6.20
N ALA A 92 3.02 16.80 -5.23
CA ALA A 92 4.46 16.86 -5.50
C ALA A 92 4.97 15.53 -6.06
N SER A 93 4.53 14.42 -5.47
CA SER A 93 4.84 13.07 -5.92
C SER A 93 4.31 12.80 -7.34
N GLU A 94 3.12 13.30 -7.67
CA GLU A 94 2.56 13.19 -9.03
C GLU A 94 3.38 13.98 -10.06
N LYS A 95 3.88 15.16 -9.69
CA LYS A 95 4.80 15.92 -10.56
C LYS A 95 6.08 15.13 -10.80
N GLU A 96 6.67 14.58 -9.74
CA GLU A 96 7.89 13.77 -9.83
C GLU A 96 7.68 12.49 -10.66
N MET A 97 6.54 11.83 -10.48
CA MET A 97 6.15 10.68 -11.30
C MET A 97 6.05 11.02 -12.79
N ASN A 98 5.62 12.24 -13.13
CA ASN A 98 5.50 12.68 -14.50
C ASN A 98 6.85 13.09 -15.13
N SER A 99 7.81 13.59 -14.33
CA SER A 99 9.18 13.90 -14.78
C SER A 99 10.10 12.67 -14.83
N THR A 100 9.86 11.66 -13.99
CA THR A 100 10.72 10.48 -13.89
C THR A 100 10.64 9.61 -15.14
N LYS A 101 11.80 9.31 -15.73
CA LYS A 101 11.93 8.32 -16.81
C LYS A 101 12.03 6.93 -16.22
N VAL A 102 11.27 5.99 -16.77
CA VAL A 102 11.21 4.61 -16.26
C VAL A 102 12.58 3.95 -16.31
N ASP A 103 13.37 4.23 -17.34
CA ASP A 103 14.66 3.56 -17.59
C ASP A 103 15.75 3.97 -16.57
N GLU A 104 15.50 5.00 -15.78
CA GLU A 104 16.37 5.45 -14.68
C GLU A 104 16.07 4.70 -13.36
N LEU A 105 15.06 3.83 -13.35
CA LEU A 105 14.67 3.02 -12.20
C LEU A 105 15.20 1.58 -12.30
N ASP A 106 15.44 0.97 -11.14
CA ASP A 106 15.77 -0.45 -11.03
C ASP A 106 14.60 -1.32 -11.56
N PRO A 107 14.83 -2.51 -12.11
CA PRO A 107 13.77 -3.30 -12.76
C PRO A 107 12.51 -3.54 -11.90
N ILE A 108 12.70 -3.77 -10.59
CA ILE A 108 11.61 -3.94 -9.63
C ILE A 108 10.83 -2.62 -9.45
N ASP A 109 11.53 -1.50 -9.34
CA ASP A 109 10.95 -0.17 -9.24
C ASP A 109 10.20 0.21 -10.54
N GLN A 110 10.69 -0.21 -11.71
CA GLN A 110 10.03 0.03 -13.00
C GLN A 110 8.63 -0.58 -13.05
N GLU A 111 8.46 -1.81 -12.57
CA GLU A 111 7.16 -2.47 -12.56
C GLU A 111 6.18 -1.73 -11.64
N GLN A 112 6.61 -1.45 -10.41
CA GLN A 112 5.81 -0.73 -9.41
C GLN A 112 5.44 0.68 -9.89
N PHE A 113 6.37 1.39 -10.53
CA PHE A 113 6.12 2.70 -11.12
C PHE A 113 5.13 2.65 -12.28
N ARG A 114 5.23 1.64 -13.16
CA ARG A 114 4.28 1.45 -14.25
C ARG A 114 2.88 1.08 -13.72
N LEU A 115 2.80 0.32 -12.62
CA LEU A 115 1.54 0.02 -11.93
C LEU A 115 0.91 1.28 -11.36
N LEU A 116 1.69 2.12 -10.69
CA LEU A 116 1.23 3.42 -10.20
C LEU A 116 0.70 4.29 -11.34
N LYS A 117 1.47 4.46 -12.44
CA LYS A 117 1.01 5.24 -13.60
C LYS A 117 -0.28 4.70 -14.20
N LYS A 118 -0.43 3.37 -14.25
CA LYS A 118 -1.65 2.73 -14.75
C LYS A 118 -2.83 2.99 -13.81
N LEU A 119 -2.62 2.88 -12.50
CA LEU A 119 -3.63 3.15 -11.48
C LEU A 119 -4.07 4.63 -11.52
N SER A 120 -3.13 5.57 -11.61
CA SER A 120 -3.44 7.01 -11.72
C SER A 120 -4.24 7.35 -12.99
N ARG A 121 -4.05 6.60 -14.09
CA ARG A 121 -4.85 6.76 -15.32
C ARG A 121 -6.24 6.15 -15.21
N ALA A 122 -6.42 5.15 -14.35
CA ALA A 122 -7.69 4.46 -14.16
C ALA A 122 -8.69 5.29 -13.32
N PHE A 123 -8.20 6.20 -12.48
CA PHE A 123 -9.02 7.07 -11.64
C PHE A 123 -8.83 8.54 -12.04
N THR A 124 -9.81 9.07 -12.76
CA THR A 124 -9.88 10.46 -13.21
C THR A 124 -10.04 11.44 -12.05
N ALA A 125 -9.79 12.74 -12.32
CA ALA A 125 -10.01 13.80 -11.35
C ALA A 125 -11.47 13.84 -10.80
N VAL A 126 -12.44 13.41 -11.62
CA VAL A 126 -13.86 13.33 -11.24
C VAL A 126 -14.07 12.22 -10.21
N GLU A 127 -13.60 11.00 -10.49
CA GLU A 127 -13.72 9.85 -9.59
C GLU A 127 -12.97 10.08 -8.27
N ARG A 128 -11.78 10.67 -8.34
CA ARG A 128 -11.02 11.07 -7.15
C ARG A 128 -11.80 12.07 -6.30
N SER A 129 -12.39 13.09 -6.92
CA SER A 129 -13.14 14.13 -6.20
C SER A 129 -14.45 13.59 -5.60
N ALA A 130 -15.15 12.71 -6.32
CA ALA A 130 -16.37 12.06 -5.84
C ALA A 130 -16.10 11.13 -4.64
N SER A 131 -14.88 10.59 -4.54
CA SER A 131 -14.48 9.73 -3.44
C SER A 131 -13.97 10.50 -2.22
N LYS A 132 -13.75 11.82 -2.29
CA LYS A 132 -13.26 12.61 -1.14
C LYS A 132 -14.33 12.76 -0.07
N GLY A 133 -13.91 12.84 1.19
CA GLY A 133 -14.76 13.27 2.29
C GLY A 133 -14.63 12.45 3.57
N LYS A 134 -13.93 11.31 3.50
CA LYS A 134 -13.60 10.48 4.65
C LYS A 134 -12.10 10.49 4.92
N GLU A 135 -11.76 10.65 6.19
CA GLU A 135 -10.41 10.54 6.72
C GLU A 135 -10.42 9.52 7.86
N VAL A 136 -9.50 8.56 7.82
CA VAL A 136 -9.37 7.52 8.84
C VAL A 136 -7.93 7.46 9.30
N GLU A 137 -7.74 7.53 10.61
CA GLU A 137 -6.47 7.20 11.23
C GLU A 137 -6.29 5.68 11.17
N LEU A 138 -5.18 5.22 10.62
CA LEU A 138 -4.96 3.81 10.32
C LEU A 138 -5.04 2.97 11.59
N GLU A 139 -4.28 3.30 12.64
CA GLU A 139 -4.28 2.52 13.89
C GLU A 139 -5.67 2.37 14.48
N LYS A 140 -6.43 3.48 14.53
CA LYS A 140 -7.81 3.46 15.02
C LYS A 140 -8.69 2.55 14.16
N TYR A 141 -8.64 2.72 12.84
CA TYR A 141 -9.42 1.92 11.91
C TYR A 141 -9.09 0.43 12.01
N LEU A 142 -7.81 0.10 12.11
CA LEU A 142 -7.36 -1.28 12.26
C LEU A 142 -7.84 -1.85 13.60
N THR A 143 -7.64 -1.14 14.71
CA THR A 143 -8.10 -1.58 16.05
C THR A 143 -9.60 -1.87 16.10
N GLU A 144 -10.42 -1.01 15.49
CA GLU A 144 -11.88 -1.21 15.40
C GLU A 144 -12.29 -2.42 14.53
N ASN A 145 -11.42 -2.85 13.61
CA ASN A 145 -11.69 -3.96 12.68
C ASN A 145 -10.91 -5.24 13.01
N MET A 146 -10.05 -5.21 14.03
CA MET A 146 -9.34 -6.37 14.60
C MET A 146 -10.31 -7.16 15.49
N SER A 147 -11.26 -7.87 14.88
CA SER A 147 -12.23 -8.66 15.65
C SER A 147 -11.62 -9.95 16.21
N ASP A 148 -10.83 -10.75 15.48
CA ASP A 148 -10.55 -12.12 15.96
C ASP A 148 -9.22 -12.77 15.49
N TYR A 149 -8.28 -12.01 14.94
CA TYR A 149 -7.00 -12.58 14.44
C TYR A 149 -5.81 -11.89 15.10
N ILE A 150 -5.55 -12.28 16.34
CA ILE A 150 -4.25 -12.11 16.98
C ILE A 150 -3.78 -13.50 17.40
N ASP A 151 -2.78 -14.04 16.71
CA ASP A 151 -1.82 -14.90 17.41
C ASP A 151 -1.16 -14.00 18.46
N SER A 152 -1.54 -14.22 19.71
CA SER A 152 -1.28 -13.40 20.91
C SER A 152 0.18 -13.38 21.37
N GLN A 153 1.14 -13.44 20.45
CA GLN A 153 2.54 -13.56 20.79
C GLN A 153 3.44 -12.77 19.84
N GLU A 154 3.37 -11.43 19.84
CA GLU A 154 4.51 -10.51 19.48
C GLU A 154 4.03 -9.05 19.25
N LEU A 155 3.20 -8.47 20.13
CA LEU A 155 3.12 -7.01 20.21
C LEU A 155 4.01 -6.54 21.38
N PRO A 156 5.12 -5.82 21.13
CA PRO A 156 5.91 -5.24 22.21
C PRO A 156 5.10 -4.12 22.88
N VAL A 157 5.10 -4.16 24.22
CA VAL A 157 4.62 -3.07 25.10
C VAL A 157 5.55 -1.87 25.00
#